data_AF-A0A1I1LB90-F1
#
_entry.id   AF-A0A1I1LB90-F1
#
_cell.length_a   1.000
_cell.length_b   1.000
_cell.length_c   1.000
_cell.angle_alpha   90.00
_cell.angle_beta   90.00
_cell.angle_gamma   90.00
#
_symmetry.space_group_name_H-M   'P 1'
#
loop_
_entity.id
_entity.type
_entity.pdbx_description
1 polymer ?
#
loop_
_entity_poly.entity_id
_entity_poly.type
_entity_poly.pdbx_seq_one_letter_code
_entity_poly.pdbx_strand_id
1 'polypeptide(L)'
;MVKWMVYITIACIAAKIYMFVRSKGSNDNIIPENETEFENENYKELENPEDVSRYFDIDVEEMETHFYVGVKRRSDGKDMLMSMEKCDFPVYMDFLYSIEVTPPYDYLQRYTLIKNTPENPQPDENEPTVADVREWIETFIFENKAYFKIQEESL
;
A
#
# COMPACT_ATOMS: atom_id res chain seq x y z
N MET A 1 -34.59 -20.95 2.90
CA MET A 1 -33.35 -20.50 2.21
C MET A 1 -32.57 -19.45 3.00
N VAL A 2 -33.20 -18.52 3.73
CA VAL A 2 -32.52 -17.43 4.47
C VAL A 2 -31.53 -17.89 5.56
N LYS A 3 -31.81 -19.01 6.26
CA LYS A 3 -30.92 -19.49 7.34
C LYS A 3 -29.52 -19.86 6.86
N TRP A 4 -29.37 -20.41 5.65
CA TRP A 4 -28.07 -20.85 5.12
C TRP A 4 -27.17 -19.68 4.74
N MET A 5 -27.74 -18.59 4.21
CA MET A 5 -26.98 -17.38 3.90
C MET A 5 -26.38 -16.75 5.16
N VAL A 6 -27.14 -16.67 6.26
CA VAL A 6 -26.63 -16.13 7.53
C VAL A 6 -25.46 -16.96 8.08
N TYR A 7 -25.52 -18.29 7.99
CA TYR A 7 -24.41 -19.15 8.41
C TYR A 7 -23.16 -18.96 7.54
N ILE A 8 -23.31 -18.76 6.22
CA ILE A 8 -22.17 -18.48 5.32
C ILE A 8 -21.54 -17.14 5.66
N THR A 9 -22.34 -16.09 5.87
CA THR A 9 -21.82 -14.75 6.22
C THR A 9 -21.09 -14.76 7.56
N ILE A 10 -21.64 -15.44 8.58
CA ILE A 10 -20.98 -15.59 9.88
C ILE A 10 -19.68 -16.40 9.74
N ALA A 11 -19.66 -17.46 8.93
CA ALA A 11 -18.45 -18.25 8.68
C ALA A 11 -17.35 -17.43 7.97
N CYS A 12 -17.71 -16.56 7.02
CA CYS A 12 -16.75 -15.67 6.34
C CYS A 12 -16.17 -14.62 7.28
N ILE A 13 -17.01 -14.02 8.14
CA ILE A 13 -16.56 -13.04 9.15
C ILE A 13 -15.65 -13.73 10.18
N ALA A 14 -16.03 -14.92 10.66
CA ALA A 14 -15.21 -15.70 11.58
C ALA A 14 -13.88 -16.14 10.95
N ALA A 15 -13.85 -16.48 9.65
CA ALA A 15 -12.62 -16.80 8.93
C ALA A 15 -11.71 -15.58 8.77
N LYS A 16 -12.27 -14.39 8.48
CA LYS A 16 -11.49 -13.14 8.43
C LYS A 16 -10.91 -12.78 9.79
N ILE A 17 -11.68 -12.89 10.87
CA ILE A 17 -11.18 -12.66 12.24
C ILE A 17 -10.15 -13.71 12.63
N TYR A 18 -10.37 -15.00 12.31
CA TYR A 18 -9.41 -16.05 12.58
C TYR A 18 -8.10 -15.86 11.82
N MET A 19 -8.14 -15.46 10.55
CA MET A 19 -6.93 -15.12 9.79
C MET A 19 -6.22 -13.89 10.36
N PHE A 20 -6.96 -12.85 10.75
CA PHE A 20 -6.40 -11.67 11.42
C PHE A 20 -5.74 -12.02 12.77
N VAL A 21 -6.41 -12.80 13.62
CA VAL A 21 -5.89 -13.26 14.92
C VAL A 21 -4.73 -14.23 14.74
N ARG A 22 -4.76 -15.12 13.75
CA ARG A 22 -3.63 -16.02 13.43
C ARG A 22 -2.42 -15.25 12.90
N SER A 23 -2.61 -14.18 12.13
CA SER A 23 -1.52 -13.29 11.73
C SER A 23 -0.88 -12.58 12.94
N LYS A 24 -1.69 -12.21 13.94
CA LYS A 24 -1.20 -11.67 15.23
C LYS A 24 -0.61 -12.71 16.17
N GLY A 25 -1.01 -13.98 16.04
CA GLY A 25 -0.69 -15.06 16.98
C GLY A 25 0.51 -15.92 16.58
N SER A 26 1.05 -15.79 15.37
CA SER A 26 2.27 -16.47 14.96
C SER A 26 3.50 -15.63 15.32
N ASN A 27 3.66 -15.33 16.60
CA ASN A 27 4.86 -14.70 17.15
C ASN A 27 5.60 -15.69 18.06
N ASP A 28 5.78 -16.93 17.55
CA ASP A 28 6.72 -17.88 18.12
C ASP A 28 8.11 -17.60 17.54
N ASN A 29 8.89 -16.81 18.30
CA ASN A 29 10.35 -16.81 18.32
C ASN A 29 11.08 -16.95 16.97
N ILE A 30 10.85 -16.00 16.07
CA ILE A 30 11.92 -15.56 15.18
C ILE A 30 12.18 -14.13 15.61
N ILE A 31 13.18 -13.93 16.48
CA ILE A 31 13.85 -12.64 16.56
C ILE A 31 14.35 -12.42 15.14
N PRO A 32 13.83 -11.43 14.37
CA PRO A 32 14.52 -11.05 13.16
C PRO A 32 15.85 -10.49 13.64
N GLU A 33 16.90 -11.31 13.52
CA GLU A 33 18.28 -10.84 13.56
C GLU A 33 18.40 -9.81 12.43
N ASN A 34 18.09 -8.55 12.74
CA ASN A 34 18.85 -7.34 12.42
C ASN A 34 18.00 -6.03 12.55
N GLU A 35 17.08 -5.91 13.51
CA GLU A 35 16.41 -4.62 13.81
C GLU A 35 17.23 -3.69 14.75
N THR A 36 18.56 -3.83 14.77
CA THR A 36 19.46 -2.97 15.57
C THR A 36 20.49 -2.20 14.74
N GLU A 37 20.31 -2.14 13.42
CA GLU A 37 21.00 -1.15 12.59
C GLU A 37 19.97 -0.09 12.16
N PHE A 38 20.38 1.18 12.17
CA PHE A 38 19.64 2.37 11.67
C PHE A 38 18.96 3.31 12.68
N GLU A 39 19.43 3.43 13.92
CA GLU A 39 19.16 4.64 14.75
C GLU A 39 20.18 5.78 14.55
N ASN A 40 21.18 5.63 13.68
CA ASN A 40 22.25 6.63 13.45
C ASN A 40 22.54 6.92 11.97
N GLU A 41 21.53 6.94 11.10
CA GLU A 41 21.68 7.48 9.75
C GLU A 41 20.98 8.83 9.66
N ASN A 42 21.67 9.84 9.15
CA ASN A 42 21.04 11.09 8.76
C ASN A 42 20.10 10.79 7.59
N TYR A 43 18.80 10.75 7.86
CA TYR A 43 17.79 10.64 6.83
C TYR A 43 17.32 12.03 6.44
N LYS A 44 17.24 12.27 5.13
CA LYS A 44 16.60 13.46 4.60
C LYS A 44 15.09 13.28 4.69
N GLU A 45 14.42 14.25 5.30
CA GLU A 45 12.97 14.33 5.36
C GLU A 45 12.42 14.97 4.07
N LEU A 46 11.22 14.54 3.66
CA LEU A 46 10.44 15.20 2.61
C LEU A 46 9.85 16.50 3.17
N GLU A 47 10.29 17.64 2.64
CA GLU A 47 9.84 18.95 3.11
C GLU A 47 8.62 19.43 2.30
N ASN A 48 8.61 19.15 1.00
CA ASN A 48 7.54 19.54 0.08
C ASN A 48 7.02 18.35 -0.74
N PRO A 49 5.78 18.36 -1.23
CA PRO A 49 5.24 17.29 -2.08
C PRO A 49 6.10 17.02 -3.33
N GLU A 50 6.72 18.05 -3.90
CA GLU A 50 7.59 17.92 -5.08
C GLU A 50 8.83 17.06 -4.80
N ASP A 51 9.26 16.95 -3.53
CA ASP A 51 10.37 16.08 -3.15
C ASP A 51 10.04 14.60 -3.40
N VAL A 52 8.78 14.19 -3.37
CA VAL A 52 8.39 12.79 -3.62
C VAL A 52 8.84 12.37 -5.02
N SER A 53 8.49 13.15 -6.04
CA SER A 53 8.88 12.89 -7.43
C SER A 53 10.39 12.96 -7.66
N ARG A 54 11.12 13.66 -6.78
CA ARG A 54 12.59 13.79 -6.83
C ARG A 54 13.31 12.56 -6.29
N TYR A 55 12.77 11.92 -5.25
CA TYR A 55 13.43 10.82 -4.54
C TYR A 55 12.81 9.44 -4.78
N PHE A 56 11.60 9.38 -5.32
CA PHE A 56 10.89 8.14 -5.56
C PHE A 56 10.47 7.99 -7.03
N ASP A 57 10.57 6.77 -7.54
CA ASP A 57 10.01 6.34 -8.80
C ASP A 57 8.67 5.67 -8.51
N ILE A 58 7.59 6.30 -8.97
CA ILE A 58 6.23 5.77 -8.89
C ILE A 58 5.87 5.22 -10.26
N ASP A 59 5.82 3.89 -10.35
CA ASP A 59 5.38 3.16 -11.53
C ASP A 59 3.89 2.88 -11.42
N VAL A 60 3.13 3.34 -12.43
CA VAL A 60 1.69 3.12 -12.53
C VAL A 60 1.42 2.57 -13.92
N GLU A 61 1.03 1.31 -13.98
CA GLU A 61 0.66 0.62 -15.21
C GLU A 61 -0.84 0.43 -15.23
N GLU A 62 -1.50 1.02 -16.23
CA GLU A 62 -2.94 0.91 -16.41
C GLU A 62 -3.32 -0.35 -17.19
N MET A 63 -4.27 -1.09 -16.64
CA MET A 63 -4.95 -2.20 -17.29
C MET A 63 -6.42 -1.87 -17.49
N GLU A 64 -7.15 -2.71 -18.23
CA GLU A 64 -8.58 -2.51 -18.48
C GLU A 64 -9.39 -2.41 -17.16
N THR A 65 -9.04 -3.23 -16.17
CA THR A 65 -9.84 -3.37 -14.93
C THR A 65 -9.13 -2.90 -13.65
N HIS A 66 -7.86 -2.52 -13.73
CA HIS A 66 -7.06 -2.17 -12.55
C HIS A 66 -5.82 -1.36 -12.92
N PHE A 67 -5.12 -0.87 -11.90
CA PHE A 67 -3.77 -0.34 -12.00
C PHE A 67 -2.81 -1.22 -11.22
N TYR A 68 -1.63 -1.47 -11.79
CA TYR A 68 -0.49 -1.94 -11.02
C TYR A 68 0.32 -0.74 -10.53
N VAL A 69 0.65 -0.75 -9.24
CA VAL A 69 1.35 0.34 -8.57
C VAL A 69 2.59 -0.19 -7.86
N GLY A 70 3.75 0.36 -8.22
CA GLY A 70 5.01 0.11 -7.54
C GLY A 70 5.71 1.41 -7.16
N VAL A 71 6.41 1.41 -6.03
CA VAL A 71 7.18 2.57 -5.57
C VAL A 71 8.60 2.13 -5.24
N LYS A 72 9.58 2.80 -5.85
CA LYS A 72 11.00 2.56 -5.59
C LYS A 72 11.70 3.84 -5.17
N ARG A 73 12.66 3.73 -4.27
CA ARG A 73 13.56 4.85 -3.94
C ARG A 73 14.62 4.98 -5.01
N ARG A 74 14.80 6.18 -5.57
CA ARG A 74 15.68 6.45 -6.71
C ARG A 74 17.15 6.24 -6.40
N SER A 75 17.59 6.52 -5.17
CA SER A 75 19.01 6.48 -4.82
C SER A 75 19.63 5.09 -4.88
N ASP A 76 18.87 4.06 -4.53
CA ASP A 76 19.36 2.68 -4.43
C ASP A 76 18.43 1.65 -5.08
N GLY A 77 17.34 2.09 -5.71
CA GLY A 77 16.36 1.22 -6.36
C GLY A 77 15.55 0.37 -5.40
N LYS A 78 15.63 0.64 -4.08
CA LYS A 78 14.95 -0.17 -3.06
C LYS A 78 13.44 -0.06 -3.22
N ASP A 79 12.76 -1.19 -3.19
CA ASP A 79 11.30 -1.27 -3.22
C ASP A 79 10.70 -0.80 -1.90
N MET A 80 9.66 0.03 -1.97
CA MET A 80 9.02 0.69 -0.82
C MET A 80 7.76 -0.03 -0.33
N LEU A 81 7.49 -1.26 -0.78
CA LEU A 81 6.35 -2.06 -0.35
C LEU A 81 6.22 -2.14 1.18
N MET A 82 7.30 -2.45 1.89
CA MET A 82 7.27 -2.55 3.36
C MET A 82 6.90 -1.22 4.02
N SER A 83 7.27 -0.08 3.43
CA SER A 83 6.88 1.23 3.92
C SER A 83 5.40 1.49 3.65
N MET A 84 4.90 1.12 2.47
CA MET A 84 3.47 1.21 2.13
C MET A 84 2.61 0.33 3.06
N GLU A 85 3.05 -0.90 3.34
CA GLU A 85 2.35 -1.83 4.23
C GLU A 85 2.30 -1.32 5.68
N LYS A 86 3.42 -0.79 6.20
CA LYS A 86 3.48 -0.20 7.55
C LYS A 86 2.56 1.01 7.74
N CYS A 87 2.20 1.66 6.65
CA CYS A 87 1.32 2.83 6.62
C CYS A 87 -0.13 2.49 6.22
N ASP A 88 -0.51 1.21 6.25
CA ASP A 88 -1.85 0.72 5.93
C ASP A 88 -2.36 1.22 4.56
N PHE A 89 -1.50 1.21 3.53
CA PHE A 89 -1.83 1.70 2.19
C PHE A 89 -3.21 1.25 1.64
N PRO A 90 -3.62 -0.03 1.75
CA PRO A 90 -4.94 -0.46 1.30
C PRO A 90 -6.09 0.27 2.02
N VAL A 91 -5.96 0.53 3.32
CA VAL A 91 -6.97 1.22 4.11
C VAL A 91 -7.01 2.70 3.75
N TYR A 92 -5.84 3.32 3.54
CA TYR A 92 -5.74 4.71 3.10
C TYR A 92 -6.48 4.94 1.77
N MET A 93 -6.23 4.05 0.81
CA MET A 93 -6.81 4.11 -0.53
C MET A 93 -8.33 3.87 -0.52
N ASP A 94 -8.80 2.89 0.24
CA ASP A 94 -10.25 2.64 0.41
C ASP A 94 -10.93 3.82 1.11
N PHE A 95 -10.34 4.38 2.16
CA PHE A 95 -10.98 5.45 2.93
C PHE A 95 -11.06 6.78 2.17
N LEU A 96 -9.99 7.19 1.48
CA LEU A 96 -9.93 8.52 0.84
C LEU A 96 -10.44 8.51 -0.60
N TYR A 97 -10.22 7.43 -1.33
CA TYR A 97 -10.54 7.35 -2.76
C TYR A 97 -11.54 6.24 -3.08
N SER A 98 -12.02 5.51 -2.06
CA SER A 98 -12.97 4.40 -2.22
C SER A 98 -12.49 3.39 -3.25
N ILE A 99 -11.17 3.18 -3.32
CA ILE A 99 -10.57 2.24 -4.27
C ILE A 99 -10.15 0.97 -3.55
N GLU A 100 -10.62 -0.17 -4.04
CA GLU A 100 -10.24 -1.46 -3.50
C GLU A 100 -8.80 -1.77 -3.89
N VAL A 101 -7.98 -2.07 -2.89
CA VAL A 101 -6.58 -2.43 -3.08
C VAL A 101 -6.37 -3.87 -2.66
N THR A 102 -5.82 -4.66 -3.57
CA THR A 102 -5.32 -5.99 -3.22
C THR A 102 -3.81 -5.95 -2.95
N PRO A 103 -3.32 -6.63 -1.89
CA PRO A 103 -1.90 -6.73 -1.60
C PRO A 103 -1.11 -7.26 -2.80
N PRO A 104 0.19 -6.97 -2.90
CA PRO A 104 1.01 -7.49 -3.99
C PRO A 104 1.10 -9.01 -3.90
N TYR A 105 0.51 -9.68 -4.89
CA TYR A 105 0.68 -11.12 -5.12
C TYR A 105 1.58 -11.40 -6.33
N ASP A 106 2.00 -10.36 -7.05
CA ASP A 106 2.85 -10.50 -8.24
C ASP A 106 4.34 -10.55 -7.88
N TYR A 107 5.15 -11.07 -8.80
CA TYR A 107 6.61 -11.18 -8.63
C TYR A 107 7.32 -9.81 -8.63
N LEU A 108 6.61 -8.75 -9.04
CA LEU A 108 7.11 -7.38 -9.08
C LEU A 108 6.79 -6.61 -7.80
N GLN A 109 6.09 -7.23 -6.84
CA GLN A 109 5.71 -6.63 -5.56
C GLN A 109 4.84 -5.37 -5.68
N ARG A 110 3.96 -5.32 -6.69
CA ARG A 110 3.09 -4.18 -6.99
C ARG A 110 1.70 -4.36 -6.41
N TYR A 111 1.16 -3.30 -5.80
CA TYR A 111 -0.25 -3.25 -5.41
C TYR A 111 -1.14 -3.25 -6.64
N THR A 112 -2.32 -3.87 -6.52
CA THR A 112 -3.34 -3.81 -7.56
C THR A 112 -4.51 -2.99 -7.06
N LEU A 113 -4.75 -1.85 -7.71
CA LEU A 113 -5.86 -0.94 -7.43
C LEU A 113 -6.98 -1.26 -8.42
N ILE A 114 -8.12 -1.76 -7.93
CA ILE A 114 -9.23 -2.20 -8.75
C ILE A 114 -10.04 -0.98 -9.20
N LYS A 115 -10.25 -0.84 -10.52
CA LYS A 115 -11.09 0.22 -11.07
C LYS A 115 -12.55 0.01 -10.68
N ASN A 116 -13.36 1.05 -10.89
CA ASN A 116 -14.80 1.00 -10.80
C ASN A 116 -15.39 -0.29 -11.43
N THR A 117 -16.11 -1.09 -10.64
CA THR A 117 -16.86 -2.25 -11.13
C THR A 117 -18.34 -2.12 -10.76
N PRO A 118 -19.25 -2.79 -11.49
CA PRO A 118 -20.67 -2.84 -11.09
C PRO A 118 -20.91 -3.43 -9.70
N GLU A 119 -19.96 -4.23 -9.19
CA GLU A 119 -20.02 -4.90 -7.89
C GLU A 119 -19.46 -4.03 -6.75
N ASN A 120 -18.61 -3.05 -7.08
CA ASN A 120 -18.04 -2.08 -6.14
C ASN A 120 -17.97 -0.68 -6.81
N PRO A 121 -19.09 0.07 -6.82
CA PRO A 121 -19.13 1.40 -7.42
C PRO A 121 -18.47 2.43 -6.50
N GLN A 122 -17.49 3.15 -7.04
CA GLN A 122 -16.83 4.30 -6.44
C GLN A 122 -17.77 5.53 -6.45
N PRO A 123 -17.61 6.45 -5.48
CA PRO A 123 -18.49 7.60 -5.31
C PRO A 123 -18.29 8.72 -6.35
N ASP A 124 -17.19 8.72 -7.10
CA ASP A 124 -16.96 9.62 -8.23
C ASP A 124 -17.39 8.94 -9.54
N GLU A 125 -18.14 9.66 -10.37
CA GLU A 125 -18.64 9.17 -11.66
C GLU A 125 -17.52 9.06 -12.70
N ASN A 126 -16.35 9.67 -12.47
CA ASN A 126 -15.21 9.58 -13.36
C ASN A 126 -14.30 8.40 -13.00
N GLU A 127 -13.97 7.58 -14.01
CA GLU A 127 -12.93 6.56 -13.86
C GLU A 127 -11.58 7.24 -13.57
N PRO A 128 -10.85 6.81 -12.52
CA PRO A 128 -9.55 7.38 -12.21
C PRO A 128 -8.57 7.13 -13.35
N THR A 129 -7.72 8.10 -13.61
CA THR A 129 -6.65 8.02 -14.60
C THR A 129 -5.31 7.67 -13.95
N VAL A 130 -4.30 7.34 -14.76
CA VAL A 130 -2.92 7.17 -14.30
C VAL A 130 -2.39 8.40 -13.54
N ALA A 131 -2.80 9.60 -13.95
CA ALA A 131 -2.38 10.83 -13.29
C ALA A 131 -3.00 10.94 -11.89
N ASP A 132 -4.29 10.63 -11.73
CA ASP A 132 -4.96 10.64 -10.43
C ASP A 132 -4.31 9.63 -9.49
N VAL A 133 -4.10 8.40 -9.95
CA VAL A 133 -3.45 7.35 -9.14
C VAL A 133 -2.04 7.77 -8.73
N ARG A 134 -1.26 8.38 -9.64
CA ARG A 134 0.07 8.90 -9.29
C ARG A 134 -0.02 9.97 -8.22
N GLU A 135 -0.92 10.94 -8.35
CA GLU A 135 -1.11 12.01 -7.37
C GLU A 135 -1.51 11.46 -5.99
N TRP A 136 -2.36 10.44 -5.94
CA TRP A 136 -2.77 9.79 -4.69
C TRP A 136 -1.59 9.11 -3.99
N ILE A 137 -0.72 8.44 -4.76
CA ILE A 137 0.49 7.80 -4.22
C ILE A 137 1.49 8.86 -3.74
N GLU A 138 1.67 9.95 -4.48
CA GLU A 138 2.54 11.06 -4.06
C GLU A 138 2.07 11.67 -2.74
N THR A 139 0.76 11.92 -2.64
CA THR A 139 0.11 12.41 -1.41
C THR A 139 0.32 11.44 -0.25
N PHE A 140 0.06 10.14 -0.49
CA PHE A 140 0.27 9.10 0.52
C PHE A 140 1.70 9.07 1.04
N ILE A 141 2.70 9.10 0.16
CA ILE A 141 4.12 9.09 0.53
C ILE A 141 4.47 10.32 1.36
N PHE A 142 4.01 11.51 0.93
CA PHE A 142 4.32 12.75 1.62
C PHE A 142 3.69 12.80 3.02
N GLU A 143 2.43 12.42 3.16
CA GLU A 143 1.73 12.38 4.45
C GLU A 143 2.35 11.35 5.41
N ASN A 144 2.92 10.27 4.86
CA ASN A 144 3.55 9.19 5.63
C ASN A 144 5.09 9.23 5.60
N LYS A 145 5.68 10.39 5.30
CA LYS A 145 7.11 10.58 5.04
C LYS A 145 8.08 10.00 6.08
N ALA A 146 7.65 9.84 7.34
CA ALA A 146 8.45 9.20 8.39
C ALA A 146 8.85 7.74 8.04
N TYR A 147 8.08 7.06 7.20
CA TYR A 147 8.31 5.68 6.77
C TYR A 147 9.02 5.60 5.40
N PHE A 148 9.15 6.72 4.69
CA PHE A 148 9.78 6.84 3.38
C PHE A 148 11.16 7.50 3.51
N LYS A 149 12.08 6.78 4.13
CA LYS A 149 13.42 7.27 4.47
C LYS A 149 14.29 7.49 3.23
N ILE A 150 15.04 8.60 3.18
CA ILE A 150 16.02 8.92 2.12
C ILE A 150 17.39 9.06 2.76
N GLN A 151 18.41 8.33 2.28
CA GLN A 151 19.77 8.45 2.82
C GLN A 151 20.45 9.74 2.32
N GLU A 152 21.06 10.50 3.22
CA GLU A 152 21.68 11.80 2.93
C GLU A 152 22.87 11.71 1.94
N GLU A 153 23.57 10.56 1.88
CA GLU A 153 24.77 10.37 1.04
C GLU A 153 24.49 10.16 -0.46
N SER A 154 23.23 10.18 -0.91
CA SER A 154 22.84 9.75 -2.26
C SER A 154 22.46 10.86 -3.25
N LEU A 155 23.06 12.04 -3.11
CA LEU A 155 22.90 13.19 -4.03
C LEU A 155 24.11 13.42 -4.95
#